data_AF-A5B6Z4-F1
#
_entry.id   AF-A5B6Z4-F1
#
_cell.length_a   1.000
_cell.length_b   1.000
_cell.length_c   1.000
_cell.angle_alpha   90.00
_cell.angle_beta   90.00
_cell.angle_gamma   90.00
#
_symmetry.space_group_name_H-M   'P 1'
#
loop_
_entity.id
_entity.type
_entity.pdbx_description
1 polymer ?
#
loop_
_entity_poly.entity_id
_entity_poly.type
_entity_poly.pdbx_seq_one_letter_code
_entity_poly.pdbx_strand_id
1 'polypeptide(L)'
;MESDRRPVNVTLERCKNPSLSKDALMADTNSTDQQELQDQLFIHLISKDDKKVTQLCSSHREGPLQRISVYNDTVLHMASRFKRSKLVRDLLEMLPKERNHELAATKNNAGSNILHEVAASDTMKDVAEEMLKRDSELLIAPNDLGETPIFCAARYGQTEMFKFLAGKMGLTELNPEEGKHYLQRDDRTTVLHISILTECFGEFFSQFICKFFPIISISIIKYRNYRLSQV
;
A
#
# COMPACT_ATOMS: atom_id res chain seq x y z
N MET A 1 17.05 -33.11 -72.83
CA MET A 1 15.83 -32.56 -73.46
C MET A 1 15.02 -31.89 -72.36
N GLU A 2 14.97 -30.56 -72.42
CA GLU A 2 13.96 -29.76 -71.72
C GLU A 2 12.56 -30.37 -71.83
N SER A 3 11.77 -30.25 -70.77
CA SER A 3 10.65 -29.29 -70.77
C SER A 3 9.82 -29.37 -69.48
N ASP A 4 9.80 -28.22 -68.80
CA ASP A 4 8.56 -27.53 -68.43
C ASP A 4 7.68 -28.13 -67.32
N ARG A 5 7.83 -27.62 -66.09
CA ARG A 5 6.67 -27.31 -65.21
C ARG A 5 6.89 -26.02 -64.41
N ARG A 6 5.94 -25.12 -64.64
CA ARG A 6 5.68 -23.77 -64.12
C ARG A 6 5.47 -23.69 -62.59
N PRO A 7 5.52 -22.47 -61.99
CA PRO A 7 5.47 -22.27 -60.55
C PRO A 7 4.06 -22.44 -59.98
N VAL A 8 3.96 -22.98 -58.76
CA VAL A 8 2.71 -23.04 -57.99
C VAL A 8 2.44 -21.66 -57.41
N ASN A 9 1.45 -21.01 -58.00
CA ASN A 9 0.82 -19.78 -57.54
C ASN A 9 0.04 -20.10 -56.24
N VAL A 10 0.55 -19.72 -55.08
CA VAL A 10 -0.21 -19.76 -53.82
C VAL A 10 -1.03 -18.48 -53.76
N THR A 11 -2.21 -18.55 -54.37
CA THR A 11 -3.23 -17.50 -54.30
C THR A 11 -3.69 -17.32 -52.86
N LEU A 12 -3.68 -16.08 -52.41
CA LEU A 12 -4.36 -15.58 -51.22
C LEU A 12 -5.79 -16.15 -51.13
N GLU A 13 -6.08 -16.95 -50.10
CA GLU A 13 -7.43 -17.04 -49.55
C GLU A 13 -7.48 -16.40 -48.16
N ARG A 14 -8.02 -15.18 -48.16
CA ARG A 14 -8.56 -14.48 -47.00
C ARG A 14 -9.63 -15.36 -46.34
N CYS A 15 -9.31 -15.98 -45.21
CA CYS A 15 -10.31 -16.21 -44.17
C CYS A 15 -10.41 -14.92 -43.32
N LYS A 16 -11.15 -13.92 -43.82
CA LYS A 16 -11.66 -12.83 -42.98
C LYS A 16 -12.78 -13.40 -42.11
N ASN A 17 -12.46 -13.83 -40.89
CA ASN A 17 -13.45 -13.94 -39.83
C ASN A 17 -13.65 -12.54 -39.22
N PRO A 18 -14.80 -11.87 -39.45
CA PRO A 18 -15.02 -10.50 -38.96
C PRO A 18 -15.19 -10.42 -37.44
N SER A 19 -15.43 -11.56 -36.77
CA SER A 19 -15.57 -11.66 -35.31
C SER A 19 -14.21 -11.60 -34.60
N LEU A 20 -13.24 -12.43 -34.99
CA LEU A 20 -11.89 -12.44 -34.37
C LEU A 20 -11.13 -11.12 -34.54
N SER A 21 -11.40 -10.35 -35.60
CA SER A 21 -10.76 -9.05 -35.83
C SER A 21 -11.33 -7.95 -34.93
N LYS A 22 -12.64 -7.96 -34.64
CA LYS A 22 -13.26 -6.93 -33.79
C LYS A 22 -12.89 -7.13 -32.33
N ASP A 23 -12.85 -8.38 -31.86
CA ASP A 23 -12.51 -8.68 -30.47
C ASP A 23 -11.03 -8.35 -30.17
N ALA A 24 -10.11 -8.60 -31.11
CA ALA A 24 -8.71 -8.21 -30.98
C ALA A 24 -8.51 -6.67 -31.02
N LEU A 25 -9.21 -5.96 -31.92
CA LEU A 25 -9.17 -4.49 -31.96
C LEU A 25 -9.80 -3.85 -30.72
N MET A 26 -10.92 -4.39 -30.22
CA MET A 26 -11.60 -3.90 -29.00
C MET A 26 -10.77 -4.16 -27.74
N ALA A 27 -10.03 -5.28 -27.70
CA ALA A 27 -9.09 -5.58 -26.62
C ALA A 27 -7.90 -4.60 -26.61
N ASP A 28 -7.33 -4.31 -27.80
CA ASP A 28 -6.22 -3.34 -27.96
C ASP A 28 -6.65 -1.90 -27.63
N THR A 29 -7.86 -1.48 -28.02
CA THR A 29 -8.39 -0.15 -27.65
C THR A 29 -8.68 -0.07 -26.16
N ASN A 30 -9.25 -1.12 -25.56
CA ASN A 30 -9.57 -1.13 -24.14
C ASN A 30 -8.30 -1.14 -23.27
N SER A 31 -7.22 -1.82 -23.69
CA SER A 31 -5.94 -1.75 -22.98
C SER A 31 -5.27 -0.38 -23.10
N THR A 32 -5.41 0.27 -24.26
CA THR A 32 -4.85 1.61 -24.50
C THR A 32 -5.59 2.68 -23.70
N ASP A 33 -6.93 2.62 -23.67
CA ASP A 33 -7.77 3.55 -22.91
C ASP A 33 -7.56 3.39 -21.40
N GLN A 34 -7.40 2.14 -20.92
CA GLN A 34 -7.06 1.87 -19.53
C GLN A 34 -5.67 2.41 -19.16
N GLN A 35 -4.68 2.23 -20.04
CA GLN A 35 -3.33 2.75 -19.80
C GLN A 35 -3.32 4.28 -19.76
N GLU A 36 -4.02 4.93 -20.71
CA GLU A 36 -4.12 6.39 -20.75
C GLU A 36 -4.77 6.95 -19.48
N LEU A 37 -5.83 6.31 -18.98
CA LEU A 37 -6.45 6.69 -17.71
C LEU A 37 -5.48 6.58 -16.53
N GLN A 38 -4.72 5.49 -16.45
CA GLN A 38 -3.74 5.26 -15.38
C GLN A 38 -2.68 6.36 -15.39
N ASP A 39 -2.15 6.67 -16.58
CA ASP A 39 -1.16 7.73 -16.77
C ASP A 39 -1.72 9.10 -16.37
N GLN A 40 -2.96 9.42 -16.78
CA GLN A 40 -3.62 10.68 -16.40
C GLN A 40 -3.81 10.78 -14.88
N LEU A 41 -4.34 9.75 -14.23
CA LEU A 41 -4.52 9.71 -12.77
C LEU A 41 -3.19 9.91 -12.04
N PHE A 42 -2.13 9.22 -12.49
CA PHE A 42 -0.80 9.33 -11.92
C PHE A 42 -0.22 10.73 -12.08
N ILE A 43 -0.32 11.32 -13.28
CA ILE A 43 0.16 12.69 -13.57
C ILE A 43 -0.57 13.72 -12.69
N HIS A 44 -1.89 13.62 -12.55
CA HIS A 44 -2.66 14.57 -11.73
C HIS A 44 -2.37 14.43 -10.23
N LEU A 45 -2.08 13.21 -9.74
CA LEU A 45 -1.61 13.00 -8.37
C LEU A 45 -0.27 13.68 -8.12
N ILE A 46 0.71 13.53 -9.03
CA ILE A 46 2.03 14.18 -8.93
C ILE A 46 1.90 15.70 -9.04
N SER A 47 1.06 16.17 -9.95
CA SER A 47 0.80 17.61 -10.19
C SER A 47 -0.06 18.26 -9.11
N LYS A 48 -0.47 17.49 -8.11
CA LYS A 48 -1.33 17.93 -7.00
C LYS A 48 -2.71 18.46 -7.41
N ASP A 49 -3.27 17.98 -8.52
CA ASP A 49 -4.62 18.36 -8.96
C ASP A 49 -5.70 17.43 -8.38
N ASP A 50 -6.10 17.68 -7.14
CA ASP A 50 -7.11 16.87 -6.43
C ASP A 50 -8.44 16.80 -7.17
N LYS A 51 -8.88 17.93 -7.72
CA LYS A 51 -10.18 18.05 -8.38
C LYS A 51 -10.24 17.15 -9.61
N LYS A 52 -9.15 17.09 -10.37
CA LYS A 52 -9.09 16.25 -11.56
C LYS A 52 -9.01 14.78 -11.20
N VAL A 53 -8.27 14.42 -10.14
CA VAL A 53 -8.22 13.05 -9.61
C VAL A 53 -9.62 12.56 -9.21
N THR A 54 -10.37 13.35 -8.41
CA THR A 54 -11.72 12.96 -7.99
C THR A 54 -12.69 12.88 -9.18
N GLN A 55 -12.57 13.78 -10.16
CA GLN A 55 -13.37 13.74 -11.39
C GLN A 55 -13.14 12.43 -12.17
N LEU A 56 -11.87 12.09 -12.41
CA LEU A 56 -11.49 10.86 -13.14
C LEU A 56 -11.88 9.60 -12.38
N CYS A 57 -11.79 9.60 -11.05
CA CYS A 57 -12.26 8.46 -10.25
C CYS A 57 -13.78 8.29 -10.31
N SER A 58 -14.54 9.40 -10.37
CA SER A 58 -16.01 9.34 -10.40
C SER A 58 -16.56 8.76 -11.70
N SER A 59 -15.82 8.88 -12.80
CA SER A 59 -16.24 8.38 -14.11
C SER A 59 -15.95 6.89 -14.34
N HIS A 60 -15.26 6.20 -13.42
CA HIS A 60 -14.79 4.83 -13.61
C HIS A 60 -15.31 3.87 -12.54
N ARG A 61 -15.56 2.62 -12.93
CA ARG A 61 -16.14 1.58 -12.05
C ARG A 61 -15.27 1.26 -10.83
N GLU A 62 -13.95 1.15 -11.01
CA GLU A 62 -13.03 0.87 -9.90
C GLU A 62 -12.82 2.11 -9.01
N GLY A 63 -13.02 3.30 -9.58
CA GLY A 63 -12.96 4.58 -8.89
C GLY A 63 -11.65 4.75 -8.08
N PRO A 64 -11.72 5.04 -6.78
CA PRO A 64 -10.54 5.20 -5.92
C PRO A 64 -9.62 3.98 -5.80
N LEU A 65 -10.11 2.78 -6.17
CA LEU A 65 -9.36 1.52 -6.13
C LEU A 65 -8.68 1.18 -7.46
N GLN A 66 -8.77 2.06 -8.47
CA GLN A 66 -8.05 1.90 -9.74
C GLN A 66 -6.54 1.82 -9.49
N ARG A 67 -5.89 0.77 -10.01
CA ARG A 67 -4.42 0.60 -9.98
C ARG A 67 -3.76 1.50 -11.03
N ILE A 68 -2.73 2.25 -10.63
CA ILE A 68 -2.14 3.32 -11.45
C ILE A 68 -0.61 3.38 -11.42
N SER A 69 0.06 2.52 -10.63
CA SER A 69 1.52 2.50 -10.55
C SER A 69 2.06 1.14 -10.98
N VAL A 70 3.35 1.10 -11.33
CA VAL A 70 4.09 -0.16 -11.60
C VAL A 70 4.13 -1.11 -10.41
N TYR A 71 3.88 -0.60 -9.20
CA TYR A 71 3.75 -1.40 -7.98
C TYR A 71 2.30 -1.80 -7.68
N ASN A 72 1.38 -1.62 -8.63
CA ASN A 72 -0.06 -1.81 -8.44
C ASN A 72 -0.64 -0.99 -7.28
N ASP A 73 -0.07 0.18 -6.99
CA ASP A 73 -0.70 1.11 -6.08
C ASP A 73 -2.00 1.62 -6.69
N THR A 74 -3.05 1.64 -5.88
CA THR A 74 -4.29 2.31 -6.27
C THR A 74 -4.17 3.82 -6.13
N VAL A 75 -5.15 4.56 -6.66
CA VAL A 75 -5.27 6.01 -6.41
C VAL A 75 -5.26 6.30 -4.90
N LEU A 76 -5.98 5.51 -4.09
CA LEU A 76 -5.99 5.63 -2.63
C LEU A 76 -4.62 5.37 -1.98
N HIS A 77 -3.85 4.39 -2.46
CA HIS A 77 -2.49 4.15 -1.96
C HIS A 77 -1.59 5.36 -2.24
N MET A 78 -1.62 5.87 -3.48
CA MET A 78 -0.78 7.01 -3.88
C MET A 78 -1.17 8.30 -3.15
N ALA A 79 -2.47 8.58 -3.00
CA ALA A 79 -2.96 9.73 -2.23
C ALA A 79 -2.53 9.66 -0.75
N SER A 80 -2.59 8.46 -0.15
CA SER A 80 -2.12 8.19 1.21
C SER A 80 -0.62 8.40 1.35
N ARG A 81 0.18 7.85 0.43
CA ARG A 81 1.64 8.00 0.38
C ARG A 81 2.08 9.45 0.24
N PHE A 82 1.36 10.23 -0.57
CA PHE A 82 1.57 11.67 -0.71
C PHE A 82 0.99 12.50 0.44
N LYS A 83 0.44 11.86 1.48
CA LYS A 83 -0.05 12.48 2.71
C LYS A 83 -1.14 13.54 2.46
N ARG A 84 -1.98 13.29 1.45
CA ARG A 84 -3.02 14.22 1.01
C ARG A 84 -4.33 13.96 1.78
N SER A 85 -4.36 14.30 3.06
CA SER A 85 -5.46 13.90 3.96
C SER A 85 -6.86 14.23 3.40
N LYS A 86 -7.04 15.42 2.83
CA LYS A 86 -8.30 15.83 2.20
C LYS A 86 -8.67 14.95 1.01
N LEU A 87 -7.75 14.72 0.08
CA LEU A 87 -8.01 13.86 -1.08
C LEU A 87 -8.36 12.44 -0.64
N VAL A 88 -7.65 11.90 0.35
CA VAL A 88 -7.94 10.55 0.84
C VAL A 88 -9.34 10.46 1.41
N ARG A 89 -9.81 11.48 2.14
CA ARG A 89 -11.20 11.55 2.61
C ARG A 89 -12.20 11.61 1.48
N ASP A 90 -11.99 12.52 0.52
CA ASP A 90 -12.88 12.67 -0.64
C ASP A 90 -12.97 11.34 -1.41
N LEU A 91 -11.83 10.66 -1.60
CA LEU A 91 -11.76 9.35 -2.26
C LEU A 91 -12.42 8.23 -1.44
N LEU A 92 -12.30 8.24 -0.11
CA LEU A 92 -13.04 7.31 0.74
C LEU A 92 -14.54 7.57 0.58
N GLU A 93 -15.02 8.81 0.72
CA GLU A 93 -16.45 9.13 0.57
C GLU A 93 -17.04 8.70 -0.78
N MET A 94 -16.24 8.75 -1.86
CA MET A 94 -16.64 8.26 -3.17
C MET A 94 -16.83 6.74 -3.26
N LEU A 95 -16.14 5.96 -2.41
CA LEU A 95 -16.31 4.51 -2.37
C LEU A 95 -17.58 4.17 -1.58
N PRO A 96 -18.58 3.46 -2.16
CA PRO A 96 -19.77 3.02 -1.43
C PRO A 96 -19.44 2.15 -0.22
N LYS A 97 -20.28 2.20 0.82
CA LYS A 97 -20.03 1.44 2.07
C LYS A 97 -20.08 -0.08 1.86
N GLU A 98 -20.84 -0.54 0.88
CA GLU A 98 -20.97 -1.93 0.48
C GLU A 98 -19.64 -2.50 -0.01
N ARG A 99 -18.75 -1.63 -0.51
CA ARG A 99 -17.41 -1.95 -1.01
C ARG A 99 -16.31 -1.78 0.04
N ASN A 100 -16.65 -1.56 1.32
CA ASN A 100 -15.64 -1.40 2.38
C ASN A 100 -14.68 -2.59 2.46
N HIS A 101 -15.19 -3.81 2.30
CA HIS A 101 -14.39 -5.04 2.33
C HIS A 101 -13.27 -5.06 1.26
N GLU A 102 -13.40 -4.27 0.19
CA GLU A 102 -12.36 -4.14 -0.83
C GLU A 102 -11.16 -3.35 -0.32
N LEU A 103 -11.29 -2.55 0.74
CA LEU A 103 -10.19 -1.77 1.32
C LEU A 103 -9.11 -2.69 1.87
N ALA A 104 -9.48 -3.71 2.67
CA ALA A 104 -8.52 -4.69 3.18
C ALA A 104 -8.10 -5.73 2.12
N ALA A 105 -9.00 -6.09 1.20
CA ALA A 105 -8.69 -7.05 0.14
C ALA A 105 -7.74 -6.47 -0.94
N THR A 106 -7.72 -5.16 -1.13
CA THR A 106 -6.87 -4.51 -2.14
C THR A 106 -5.49 -4.20 -1.58
N LYS A 107 -4.50 -4.98 -2.02
CA LYS A 107 -3.08 -4.80 -1.71
C LYS A 107 -2.29 -4.41 -2.97
N ASN A 108 -1.21 -3.66 -2.77
CA ASN A 108 -0.23 -3.39 -3.82
C ASN A 108 0.76 -4.58 -3.96
N ASN A 109 1.75 -4.46 -4.85
CA ASN A 109 2.74 -5.51 -5.13
C ASN A 109 3.68 -5.84 -3.95
N ALA A 110 3.67 -5.03 -2.88
CA ALA A 110 4.39 -5.32 -1.65
C ALA A 110 3.49 -5.99 -0.60
N GLY A 111 2.24 -6.30 -0.94
CA GLY A 111 1.22 -6.79 -0.01
C GLY A 111 0.67 -5.72 0.93
N SER A 112 1.08 -4.46 0.76
CA SER A 112 0.64 -3.35 1.62
C SER A 112 -0.79 -2.95 1.26
N ASN A 113 -1.60 -2.71 2.29
CA ASN A 113 -2.89 -2.06 2.16
C ASN A 113 -2.75 -0.53 2.36
N ILE A 114 -3.86 0.20 2.22
CA ILE A 114 -3.88 1.66 2.36
C ILE A 114 -3.47 2.16 3.75
N LEU A 115 -3.70 1.38 4.81
CA LEU A 115 -3.35 1.76 6.17
C LEU A 115 -1.83 1.64 6.41
N HIS A 116 -1.10 0.76 5.71
CA HIS A 116 0.37 0.75 5.73
C HIS A 116 0.95 2.08 5.24
N GLU A 117 0.39 2.65 4.17
CA GLU A 117 0.83 3.93 3.60
C GLU A 117 0.50 5.10 4.54
N VAL A 118 -0.71 5.12 5.09
CA VAL A 118 -1.15 6.12 6.07
C VAL A 118 -0.33 6.06 7.35
N ALA A 119 0.03 4.87 7.82
CA ALA A 119 0.78 4.67 9.05
C ALA A 119 2.18 5.30 9.03
N ALA A 120 2.69 5.62 7.84
CA ALA A 120 3.97 6.33 7.66
C ALA A 120 3.88 7.86 7.90
N SER A 121 2.76 8.38 8.46
CA SER A 121 2.65 9.80 8.82
C SER A 121 1.72 10.07 10.02
N ASP A 122 2.25 10.73 11.06
CA ASP A 122 1.48 11.19 12.24
C ASP A 122 0.36 12.17 11.85
N THR A 123 0.59 12.98 10.80
CA THR A 123 -0.39 13.95 10.28
C THR A 123 -1.62 13.30 9.62
N MET A 124 -1.60 11.99 9.39
CA MET A 124 -2.68 11.23 8.76
C MET A 124 -3.48 10.40 9.78
N LYS A 125 -3.27 10.63 11.09
CA LYS A 125 -3.94 9.87 12.17
C LYS A 125 -5.47 9.96 12.10
N ASP A 126 -5.99 11.14 11.76
CA ASP A 126 -7.42 11.38 11.53
C ASP A 126 -7.96 10.51 10.38
N VAL A 127 -7.23 10.45 9.27
CA VAL A 127 -7.55 9.58 8.13
C VAL A 127 -7.48 8.10 8.52
N ALA A 128 -6.48 7.69 9.31
CA ALA A 128 -6.38 6.32 9.81
C ALA A 128 -7.61 5.93 10.64
N GLU A 129 -8.09 6.85 11.49
CA GLU A 129 -9.29 6.62 12.29
C GLU A 129 -10.53 6.45 11.43
N GLU A 130 -10.68 7.24 10.38
CA GLU A 130 -11.79 7.11 9.42
C GLU A 130 -11.71 5.80 8.64
N MET A 131 -10.52 5.40 8.17
CA MET A 131 -10.31 4.11 7.50
C MET A 131 -10.72 2.93 8.40
N LEU A 132 -10.28 2.94 9.66
CA LEU A 132 -10.60 1.87 10.62
C LEU A 132 -12.08 1.83 11.02
N LYS A 133 -12.82 2.94 10.90
CA LYS A 133 -14.29 2.95 11.05
C LYS A 133 -15.00 2.28 9.88
N ARG A 134 -14.37 2.23 8.71
CA ARG A 134 -14.92 1.58 7.52
C ARG A 134 -14.59 0.11 7.45
N ASP A 135 -13.34 -0.22 7.74
CA ASP A 135 -12.84 -1.59 7.70
C ASP A 135 -11.73 -1.78 8.74
N SER A 136 -12.05 -2.51 9.82
CA SER A 136 -11.10 -2.80 10.88
C SER A 136 -10.07 -3.87 10.50
N GLU A 137 -10.30 -4.66 9.43
CA GLU A 137 -9.36 -5.69 8.99
C GLU A 137 -8.03 -5.09 8.50
N LEU A 138 -8.06 -3.84 8.05
CA LEU A 138 -6.87 -3.05 7.69
C LEU A 138 -5.81 -3.07 8.80
N LEU A 139 -6.22 -3.09 10.06
CA LEU A 139 -5.36 -2.92 11.24
C LEU A 139 -4.35 -4.05 11.42
N ILE A 140 -4.74 -5.29 11.10
CA ILE A 140 -3.98 -6.50 11.44
C ILE A 140 -3.40 -7.22 10.21
N ALA A 141 -3.74 -6.78 9.00
CA ALA A 141 -3.28 -7.42 7.78
C ALA A 141 -1.77 -7.19 7.57
N PRO A 142 -0.94 -8.25 7.51
CA PRO A 142 0.46 -8.12 7.17
C PRO A 142 0.66 -7.90 5.66
N ASN A 143 1.74 -7.21 5.31
CA ASN A 143 2.26 -7.16 3.95
C ASN A 143 3.18 -8.35 3.66
N ASP A 144 3.82 -8.40 2.49
CA ASP A 144 4.62 -9.55 2.04
C ASP A 144 5.91 -9.75 2.86
N LEU A 145 6.26 -8.79 3.71
CA LEU A 145 7.38 -8.86 4.64
C LEU A 145 6.96 -9.22 6.08
N GLY A 146 5.67 -9.49 6.30
CA GLY A 146 5.08 -9.69 7.62
C GLY A 146 4.85 -8.39 8.39
N GLU A 147 4.96 -7.22 7.75
CA GLU A 147 4.79 -5.94 8.44
C GLU A 147 3.31 -5.59 8.54
N THR A 148 2.84 -5.32 9.75
CA THR A 148 1.54 -4.70 10.01
C THR A 148 1.63 -3.18 9.87
N PRO A 149 0.51 -2.45 9.77
CA PRO A 149 0.55 -0.99 9.74
C PRO A 149 1.24 -0.36 10.95
N ILE A 150 1.10 -0.94 12.16
CA ILE A 150 1.82 -0.47 13.35
C ILE A 150 3.34 -0.63 13.21
N PHE A 151 3.80 -1.68 12.51
CA PHE A 151 5.21 -1.86 12.20
C PHE A 151 5.74 -0.73 11.29
N CYS A 152 4.95 -0.33 10.27
CA CYS A 152 5.28 0.81 9.41
C CYS A 152 5.42 2.12 10.21
N ALA A 153 4.51 2.36 11.16
CA ALA A 153 4.59 3.55 12.03
C ALA A 153 5.91 3.57 12.82
N ALA A 154 6.35 2.42 13.36
CA ALA A 154 7.62 2.31 14.06
C ALA A 154 8.83 2.53 13.14
N ARG A 155 8.81 1.94 11.94
CA ARG A 155 9.88 2.08 10.93
C ARG A 155 10.13 3.54 10.57
N TYR A 156 9.07 4.34 10.42
CA TYR A 156 9.15 5.75 10.06
C TYR A 156 9.13 6.70 11.26
N GLY A 157 9.18 6.20 12.50
CA GLY A 157 9.22 7.04 13.72
C GLY A 157 7.95 7.82 14.01
N GLN A 158 6.81 7.39 13.47
CA GLN A 158 5.51 8.05 13.62
C GLN A 158 4.90 7.67 14.97
N THR A 159 5.27 8.43 16.00
CA THR A 159 5.03 8.07 17.40
C THR A 159 3.55 8.17 17.76
N GLU A 160 2.87 9.21 17.28
CA GLU A 160 1.46 9.42 17.60
C GLU A 160 0.55 8.43 16.86
N MET A 161 0.90 8.10 15.61
CA MET A 161 0.28 7.04 14.84
C MET A 161 0.52 5.67 15.50
N PHE A 162 1.74 5.36 15.93
CA PHE A 162 2.04 4.10 16.60
C PHE A 162 1.21 3.93 17.87
N LYS A 163 1.14 4.97 18.73
CA LYS A 163 0.30 4.95 19.95
C LYS A 163 -1.16 4.73 19.61
N PHE A 164 -1.66 5.43 18.61
CA PHE A 164 -3.03 5.30 18.14
C PHE A 164 -3.35 3.86 17.69
N LEU A 165 -2.51 3.28 16.82
CA LEU A 165 -2.69 1.90 16.35
C LEU A 165 -2.54 0.90 17.50
N ALA A 166 -1.57 1.08 18.40
CA ALA A 166 -1.39 0.23 19.57
C ALA A 166 -2.64 0.21 20.48
N GLY A 167 -3.27 1.37 20.68
CA GLY A 167 -4.54 1.49 21.39
C GLY A 167 -5.69 0.78 20.67
N LYS A 168 -5.81 0.94 19.35
CA LYS A 168 -6.82 0.24 18.54
C LYS A 168 -6.66 -1.28 18.55
N MET A 169 -5.43 -1.76 18.71
CA MET A 169 -5.10 -3.18 18.81
C MET A 169 -5.20 -3.72 20.24
N GLY A 170 -5.44 -2.88 21.25
CA GLY A 170 -5.46 -3.28 22.66
C GLY A 170 -4.08 -3.64 23.22
N LEU A 171 -2.98 -3.33 22.53
CA LEU A 171 -1.61 -3.70 22.94
C LEU A 171 -1.18 -3.04 24.26
N THR A 172 -1.82 -1.94 24.64
CA THR A 172 -1.58 -1.28 25.93
C THR A 172 -1.98 -2.15 27.12
N GLU A 173 -2.99 -3.00 26.95
CA GLU A 173 -3.59 -3.83 27.99
C GLU A 173 -3.27 -5.32 27.82
N LEU A 174 -2.94 -5.75 26.61
CA LEU A 174 -2.58 -7.13 26.30
C LEU A 174 -1.32 -7.62 27.02
N ASN A 175 -1.30 -8.93 27.22
CA ASN A 175 -0.10 -9.67 27.59
C ASN A 175 0.98 -9.49 26.51
N PRO A 176 2.22 -9.13 26.87
CA PRO A 176 3.35 -9.05 25.94
C PRO A 176 3.49 -10.22 24.97
N GLU A 177 3.29 -11.46 25.44
CA GLU A 177 3.45 -12.65 24.57
C GLU A 177 2.40 -12.72 23.45
N GLU A 178 1.20 -12.21 23.69
CA GLU A 178 0.09 -12.22 22.74
C GLU A 178 0.16 -11.07 21.73
N GLY A 179 0.91 -9.99 22.04
CA GLY A 179 1.03 -8.83 21.15
C GLY A 179 2.27 -8.86 20.26
N LYS A 180 3.22 -9.77 20.51
CA LYS A 180 4.53 -9.81 19.83
C LYS A 180 4.43 -10.06 18.33
N HIS A 181 3.50 -10.91 17.88
CA HIS A 181 3.39 -11.27 16.46
C HIS A 181 2.96 -10.08 15.60
N TYR A 182 2.23 -9.11 16.16
CA TYR A 182 1.92 -7.86 15.45
C TYR A 182 3.11 -6.91 15.32
N LEU A 183 4.13 -7.10 16.15
CA LEU A 183 5.31 -6.24 16.28
C LEU A 183 6.57 -6.90 15.71
N GLN A 184 6.41 -7.98 14.94
CA GLN A 184 7.48 -8.80 14.41
C GLN A 184 7.15 -9.23 12.97
N ARG A 185 8.15 -9.14 12.09
CA ARG A 185 8.13 -9.62 10.70
C ARG A 185 8.41 -11.11 10.59
N ASP A 186 8.25 -11.64 9.40
CA ASP A 186 8.50 -13.06 9.10
C ASP A 186 9.96 -13.50 9.36
N ASP A 187 10.92 -12.59 9.17
CA ASP A 187 12.35 -12.80 9.44
C ASP A 187 12.73 -12.62 10.93
N ARG A 188 11.73 -12.46 11.80
CA ARG A 188 11.85 -12.17 13.24
C ARG A 188 12.36 -10.77 13.57
N THR A 189 12.58 -9.90 12.59
CA THR A 189 12.87 -8.48 12.81
C THR A 189 11.69 -7.85 13.55
N THR A 190 11.98 -7.23 14.70
CA THR A 190 10.95 -6.59 15.53
C THR A 190 10.89 -5.09 15.27
N VAL A 191 9.80 -4.44 15.70
CA VAL A 191 9.68 -2.97 15.68
C VAL A 191 10.87 -2.28 16.34
N LEU A 192 11.51 -2.91 17.32
CA LEU A 192 12.70 -2.37 17.96
C LEU A 192 13.93 -2.36 17.04
N HIS A 193 14.19 -3.50 16.37
CA HIS A 193 15.32 -3.61 15.45
C HIS A 193 15.21 -2.53 14.37
N ILE A 194 14.03 -2.36 13.78
CA ILE A 194 13.83 -1.37 12.72
C ILE A 194 13.92 0.06 13.26
N SER A 195 13.33 0.38 14.41
CA SER A 195 13.40 1.73 15.00
C SER A 195 14.83 2.15 15.37
N ILE A 196 15.73 1.20 15.67
CA ILE A 196 17.15 1.50 15.86
C ILE A 196 17.83 1.74 14.52
N LEU A 197 17.60 0.83 13.56
CA LEU A 197 18.21 0.92 12.22
C LEU A 197 17.82 2.21 11.50
N THR A 198 16.58 2.68 11.68
CA THR A 198 16.09 3.94 11.08
C THR A 198 16.28 5.16 11.98
N GLU A 199 16.99 5.01 13.10
CA GLU A 199 17.23 6.06 14.10
C GLU A 199 15.95 6.73 14.64
N CYS A 200 14.83 6.00 14.62
CA CYS A 200 13.50 6.40 15.05
C CYS A 200 13.17 5.92 16.47
N PHE A 201 14.04 6.17 17.46
CA PHE A 201 13.93 5.63 18.82
C PHE A 201 13.68 6.71 19.90
N GLY A 202 12.47 7.28 19.94
CA GLY A 202 12.04 8.16 21.01
C GLY A 202 11.90 7.46 22.38
N GLU A 203 11.78 8.25 23.45
CA GLU A 203 11.60 7.75 24.83
C GLU A 203 10.41 6.79 24.96
N PHE A 204 9.32 7.09 24.25
CA PHE A 204 8.13 6.24 24.18
C PHE A 204 8.44 4.83 23.65
N PHE A 205 9.16 4.73 22.52
CA PHE A 205 9.54 3.43 21.96
C PHE A 205 10.37 2.63 22.97
N SER A 206 11.27 3.28 23.70
CA SER A 206 12.06 2.63 24.74
C SER A 206 11.18 2.03 25.85
N GLN A 207 10.20 2.79 26.36
CA GLN A 207 9.29 2.32 27.41
C GLN A 207 8.35 1.20 26.92
N PHE A 208 7.73 1.39 25.75
CA PHE A 208 6.83 0.42 25.14
C PHE A 208 7.56 -0.91 24.87
N ILE A 209 8.78 -0.84 24.36
CA ILE A 209 9.56 -2.01 23.99
C ILE A 209 10.08 -2.76 25.21
N CYS A 210 10.43 -2.10 26.32
CA CYS A 210 10.76 -2.80 27.56
C CYS A 210 9.62 -3.70 28.06
N LYS A 211 8.36 -3.36 27.76
CA LYS A 211 7.20 -4.21 28.07
C LYS A 211 7.14 -5.46 27.19
N PHE A 212 7.41 -5.31 25.89
CA PHE A 212 7.25 -6.39 24.90
C PHE A 212 8.51 -7.23 24.62
N PHE A 213 9.71 -6.65 24.75
CA PHE A 213 10.99 -7.27 24.38
C PHE A 213 12.11 -7.00 25.43
N PRO A 214 11.92 -7.43 26.70
CA PRO A 214 12.81 -7.05 27.81
C PRO A 214 14.27 -7.47 27.61
N ILE A 215 14.54 -8.61 26.96
CA ILE A 215 15.90 -9.11 26.73
C ILE A 215 16.65 -8.24 25.70
N ILE A 216 15.95 -7.80 24.64
CA ILE A 216 16.56 -7.03 23.56
C ILE A 216 16.86 -5.60 24.05
N SER A 217 15.97 -5.03 24.87
CA SER A 217 16.15 -3.70 25.48
C SER A 217 17.45 -3.55 26.28
N ILE A 218 17.93 -4.60 26.96
CA ILE A 218 19.18 -4.57 27.74
C ILE A 218 20.39 -4.30 26.84
N SER A 219 20.45 -4.94 25.67
CA SER A 219 21.56 -4.77 24.72
C SER A 219 21.60 -3.35 24.15
N ILE A 220 20.43 -2.71 24.03
CA ILE A 220 20.29 -1.37 23.43
C ILE A 220 20.56 -0.28 24.44
N ILE A 221 20.12 -0.43 25.70
CA ILE A 221 20.54 0.46 26.79
C ILE A 221 22.07 0.46 26.92
N LYS A 222 22.69 -0.73 26.84
CA LYS A 222 24.15 -0.85 26.81
C LYS A 222 24.77 -0.11 25.60
N TYR A 223 24.22 -0.28 24.41
CA TYR A 223 24.72 0.40 23.20
C TYR A 223 24.55 1.93 23.25
N ARG A 224 23.42 2.42 23.76
CA ARG A 224 23.16 3.85 23.96
C ARG A 224 24.12 4.46 24.98
N ASN A 225 24.33 3.79 26.12
CA ASN A 225 25.29 4.23 27.13
C ASN A 225 26.72 4.24 26.58
N TYR A 226 27.08 3.25 25.76
CA TYR A 226 28.36 3.22 25.05
C TYR A 226 28.54 4.40 24.10
N ARG A 227 27.53 4.70 23.25
CA ARG A 227 27.60 5.82 22.29
C ARG A 227 27.68 7.18 22.99
N LEU A 228 27.00 7.36 24.13
CA LEU A 228 27.05 8.58 24.94
C LEU A 228 28.36 8.75 25.72
N SER A 229 29.06 7.65 26.04
CA SER A 229 30.38 7.71 26.71
C SER A 229 31.55 8.06 25.79
N GLN A 230 31.31 8.15 24.47
CA GLN A 230 32.30 8.44 23.44
C GLN A 230 32.20 9.88 22.90
N VAL A 231 31.36 10.73 23.51
CA VAL A 231 31.14 12.17 23.21
C VAL A 231 31.52 12.98 24.44
#